data_AF-A0A2E3NU94-F1
#
_entry.id   AF-A0A2E3NU94-F1
#
_cell.length_a   1.000
_cell.length_b   1.000
_cell.length_c   1.000
_cell.angle_alpha   90.00
_cell.angle_beta   90.00
_cell.angle_gamma   90.00
#
_symmetry.space_group_name_H-M   'P 1'
#
loop_
_entity.id
_entity.type
_entity.pdbx_description
1 polymer ?
#
loop_
_entity_poly.entity_id
_entity_poly.type
_entity_poly.pdbx_seq_one_letter_code
_entity_poly.pdbx_strand_id
1 'polypeptide(L)'
;MQMTQTHTRARAAKRRQGGFIITVELLLIATILVVGSIVGVIAIRDALVKRISQQRSQAVLVIDDSGRVLGEALGFDEHEAPLVSYIDRTVPPAAPDPDHRNYRALIGVRDDRFTTREPVYYSGENCTGTPCMKLASDEDTDSIGYDGIAGTGAVSYLYGVQNSPTYGIGASQGGLRGDLYRSTDQFCPVEVSEIRSRYLSQPVVSGSPCEAFQLGQPGEPETSCLADLGGVCSCPSGYDDQGDILTRYLGPIDALLTTTTAALNAVLLGAVPTVDVGEVCCPSGTRLRDDGNLVNAVVYTLLTNVLDELGLLDGLVGGLLDAILQPLAGELYCETNASLQAAQWVPDPNDSGLNALDRFTPPFVVNLPMDQGPDSDTWISTPPDGEGLNSQP
;
A
#
# COMPACT_ATOMS: atom_id res chain seq x y z
N MET A 1 -1.40 -14.39 108.11
CA MET A 1 -0.87 -13.01 108.24
C MET A 1 -1.41 -12.24 107.05
N GLN A 2 -2.61 -11.67 107.22
CA GLN A 2 -2.87 -10.22 107.27
C GLN A 2 -2.64 -9.46 105.95
N MET A 3 -3.77 -8.95 105.44
CA MET A 3 -3.99 -7.65 104.78
C MET A 3 -3.11 -7.29 103.57
N THR A 4 -3.75 -7.04 102.43
CA THR A 4 -4.06 -5.66 102.02
C THR A 4 -5.13 -5.61 100.92
N GLN A 5 -6.15 -4.77 101.15
CA GLN A 5 -7.13 -4.33 100.15
C GLN A 5 -6.46 -3.37 99.16
N THR A 6 -6.89 -3.43 97.89
CA THR A 6 -7.00 -2.22 97.07
C THR A 6 -8.27 -2.30 96.22
N HIS A 7 -9.19 -1.39 96.54
CA HIS A 7 -10.36 -1.07 95.74
C HIS A 7 -9.92 -0.39 94.43
N THR A 8 -10.36 -0.92 93.30
CA THR A 8 -10.40 -0.18 92.04
C THR A 8 -11.85 -0.11 91.55
N ARG A 9 -12.39 1.11 91.58
CA ARG A 9 -13.73 1.47 91.10
C ARG A 9 -13.85 1.13 89.61
N ALA A 10 -14.71 0.18 89.26
CA ALA A 10 -15.20 0.05 87.89
C ALA A 10 -16.23 1.16 87.64
N ARG A 11 -15.84 2.18 86.86
CA ARG A 11 -16.78 3.12 86.25
C ARG A 11 -17.73 2.34 85.35
N ALA A 12 -19.02 2.30 85.70
CA ALA A 12 -20.05 1.88 84.77
C ALA A 12 -20.17 2.93 83.65
N ALA A 13 -19.48 2.71 82.54
CA ALA A 13 -19.73 3.43 81.30
C ALA A 13 -21.08 2.95 80.75
N LYS A 14 -22.09 3.84 80.81
CA LYS A 14 -23.42 3.64 80.23
C LYS A 14 -23.25 3.52 78.71
N ARG A 15 -23.08 2.30 78.18
CA ARG A 15 -23.17 2.03 76.73
C ARG A 15 -24.58 2.38 76.29
N ARG A 16 -24.76 3.56 75.68
CA ARG A 16 -25.95 3.86 74.88
C ARG A 16 -25.89 2.95 73.66
N GLN A 17 -26.72 1.91 73.64
CA GLN A 17 -27.07 1.21 72.40
C GLN A 17 -27.89 2.19 71.57
N GLY A 18 -27.27 2.84 70.59
CA GLY A 18 -27.99 3.51 69.52
C GLY A 18 -28.56 2.43 68.60
N GLY A 19 -29.79 2.00 68.88
CA GLY A 19 -30.54 1.17 67.93
C GLY A 19 -30.84 2.00 66.69
N PHE A 20 -30.16 1.69 65.59
CA PHE A 20 -30.50 2.24 64.27
C PHE A 20 -31.81 1.60 63.83
N ILE A 21 -32.89 2.38 63.80
CA ILE A 21 -34.17 1.94 63.22
C ILE A 21 -33.96 1.90 61.70
N ILE A 22 -33.63 0.72 61.18
CA ILE A 22 -33.75 0.45 59.75
C ILE A 22 -35.25 0.41 59.47
N THR A 23 -35.76 1.44 58.80
CA THR A 23 -37.15 1.42 58.33
C THR A 23 -37.31 0.28 57.32
N VAL A 24 -38.47 -0.37 57.33
CA VAL A 24 -38.77 -1.51 56.44
C VAL A 24 -38.51 -1.17 54.97
N GLU A 25 -38.70 0.09 54.58
CA GLU A 25 -38.38 0.61 53.24
C GLU A 25 -36.90 0.48 52.88
N LEU A 26 -35.98 0.74 53.80
CA LEU A 26 -34.54 0.64 53.53
C LEU A 26 -34.11 -0.82 53.34
N LEU A 27 -34.74 -1.75 54.05
CA LEU A 27 -34.52 -3.19 53.87
C LEU A 27 -35.06 -3.64 52.49
N LEU A 28 -36.24 -3.16 52.10
CA LEU A 28 -36.82 -3.44 50.79
C LEU A 28 -35.96 -2.91 49.64
N ILE A 29 -35.50 -1.66 49.72
CA ILE A 29 -34.61 -1.07 48.72
C ILE A 29 -33.27 -1.83 48.66
N ALA A 30 -32.68 -2.15 49.81
CA ALA A 30 -31.41 -2.89 49.84
C ALA A 30 -31.55 -4.29 49.23
N THR A 31 -32.64 -5.02 49.49
CA THR A 31 -32.86 -6.35 48.92
C THR A 31 -33.09 -6.32 47.41
N ILE A 32 -33.88 -5.37 46.90
CA ILE A 32 -34.11 -5.20 45.46
C ILE A 32 -32.78 -4.81 44.78
N LEU A 33 -31.99 -3.93 45.38
CA LEU A 33 -30.73 -3.49 44.81
C LEU A 33 -29.69 -4.61 44.79
N VAL A 34 -29.54 -5.38 45.87
CA VAL A 34 -28.59 -6.50 45.93
C VAL A 34 -29.00 -7.63 45.00
N VAL A 35 -30.26 -8.07 45.02
CA VAL A 35 -30.74 -9.15 44.14
C VAL A 35 -30.71 -8.70 42.68
N GLY A 36 -31.15 -7.48 42.38
CA GLY A 36 -31.13 -6.90 41.04
C GLY A 36 -29.72 -6.75 40.47
N SER A 37 -28.75 -6.35 41.31
CA SER A 37 -27.35 -6.23 40.88
C SER A 37 -26.71 -7.59 40.59
N ILE A 38 -26.99 -8.61 41.42
CA ILE A 38 -26.47 -9.97 41.19
C ILE A 38 -27.03 -10.54 39.89
N VAL A 39 -28.34 -10.42 39.66
CA VAL A 39 -28.98 -10.88 38.41
C VAL A 39 -28.44 -10.10 37.21
N GLY A 40 -28.25 -8.79 37.34
CA GLY A 40 -27.66 -7.93 36.30
C GLY A 40 -26.24 -8.38 35.90
N VAL A 41 -25.38 -8.68 36.87
CA VAL A 41 -24.01 -9.14 36.61
C VAL A 41 -24.00 -10.52 35.94
N ILE A 42 -24.88 -11.44 36.34
CA ILE A 42 -24.99 -12.77 35.73
C ILE A 42 -25.46 -12.65 34.27
N ALA A 43 -26.45 -11.80 33.99
CA ALA A 43 -26.95 -11.56 32.64
C ALA A 43 -25.87 -10.96 31.72
N ILE A 44 -25.08 -10.01 32.22
CA ILE A 44 -23.95 -9.43 31.48
C ILE A 44 -22.90 -10.50 31.18
N ARG A 45 -22.55 -11.34 32.17
CA ARG A 45 -21.58 -12.43 31.97
C ARG A 45 -22.06 -13.42 30.92
N ASP A 46 -23.33 -13.85 30.99
CA ASP A 46 -23.91 -14.80 30.03
C ASP A 46 -23.98 -14.21 28.62
N ALA A 47 -24.36 -12.92 28.49
CA ALA A 47 -24.35 -12.21 27.22
C ALA A 47 -22.93 -12.09 26.63
N LEU A 48 -21.91 -11.82 27.46
CA LEU A 48 -20.52 -11.77 27.03
C LEU A 48 -20.01 -13.15 26.58
N VAL A 49 -20.31 -14.21 27.31
CA VAL A 49 -19.93 -15.58 26.95
C VAL A 49 -20.61 -16.01 25.64
N LYS A 50 -21.91 -15.69 25.47
CA LYS A 50 -22.64 -15.96 24.23
C LYS A 50 -22.04 -15.19 23.04
N ARG A 51 -21.72 -13.91 23.22
CA ARG A 51 -21.07 -13.09 22.18
C ARG A 51 -19.70 -13.63 21.78
N ILE A 52 -18.87 -14.01 22.77
CA ILE A 52 -17.54 -14.60 22.52
C ILE A 52 -17.66 -15.95 21.83
N SER A 53 -18.62 -16.79 22.23
CA SER A 53 -18.87 -18.08 21.58
C SER A 53 -19.37 -17.92 20.16
N GLN A 54 -20.29 -16.99 19.89
CA GLN A 54 -20.80 -16.71 18.55
C GLN A 54 -19.69 -16.21 17.61
N GLN A 55 -18.80 -15.33 18.08
CA GLN A 55 -17.65 -14.89 17.31
C GLN A 55 -16.71 -16.05 16.94
N ARG A 56 -16.43 -16.97 17.87
CA ARG A 56 -15.59 -18.15 17.59
C ARG A 56 -16.25 -19.17 16.67
N SER A 57 -17.57 -19.30 16.74
CA SER A 57 -18.36 -20.18 15.85
C SER A 57 -18.52 -19.63 14.44
N GLN A 58 -18.08 -18.40 14.15
CA GLN A 58 -18.13 -17.81 12.79
C GLN A 58 -16.73 -17.55 12.21
N ALA A 59 -15.67 -17.79 13.00
CA ALA A 59 -14.30 -17.56 12.58
C ALA A 59 -13.91 -18.58 11.50
N VAL A 60 -13.57 -18.05 10.33
CA VAL A 60 -13.08 -18.83 9.20
C VAL A 60 -11.58 -19.08 9.42
N LEU A 61 -11.19 -20.35 9.62
CA LEU A 61 -9.80 -20.70 9.90
C LEU A 61 -9.11 -21.24 8.65
N VAL A 62 -7.88 -20.81 8.42
CA VAL A 62 -7.04 -21.34 7.35
C VAL A 62 -6.06 -22.37 7.92
N ILE A 63 -6.00 -23.54 7.29
CA ILE A 63 -5.26 -24.71 7.78
C ILE A 63 -4.42 -25.28 6.63
N ASP A 64 -3.23 -25.79 6.94
CA ASP A 64 -2.35 -26.50 6.00
C ASP A 64 -2.70 -27.98 5.87
N ASP A 65 -2.06 -28.69 4.93
CA ASP A 65 -2.29 -30.13 4.67
C ASP A 65 -2.01 -31.02 5.88
N SER A 66 -1.11 -30.59 6.76
CA SER A 66 -0.76 -31.31 8.00
C SER A 66 -1.69 -31.00 9.18
N GLY A 67 -2.72 -30.16 8.98
CA GLY A 67 -3.66 -29.73 10.00
C GLY A 67 -3.15 -28.58 10.88
N ARG A 68 -2.07 -27.89 10.49
CA ARG A 68 -1.56 -26.72 11.23
C ARG A 68 -2.39 -25.51 10.87
N VAL A 69 -2.86 -24.80 11.91
CA VAL A 69 -3.62 -23.56 11.72
C VAL A 69 -2.66 -22.42 11.38
N LEU A 70 -2.90 -21.74 10.26
CA LEU A 70 -2.17 -20.54 9.85
C LEU A 70 -2.70 -19.33 10.62
N GLY A 71 -4.03 -19.21 10.70
CA GLY A 71 -4.72 -18.13 11.41
C GLY A 71 -6.20 -18.03 11.05
N GLU A 72 -6.85 -17.02 11.63
CA GLU A 72 -8.21 -16.62 11.29
C GLU A 72 -8.19 -15.68 10.08
N ALA A 73 -9.09 -15.91 9.13
CA ALA A 73 -9.26 -15.05 7.97
C ALA A 73 -9.90 -13.72 8.40
N LEU A 74 -9.20 -12.62 8.15
CA LEU A 74 -9.68 -11.27 8.43
C LEU A 74 -10.63 -10.73 7.35
N GLY A 75 -10.60 -11.36 6.17
CA GLY A 75 -11.34 -10.99 4.97
C GLY A 75 -10.84 -11.80 3.80
N PHE A 76 -11.21 -11.38 2.59
CA PHE A 76 -10.79 -12.01 1.34
C PHE A 76 -10.22 -10.94 0.42
N ASP A 77 -9.24 -11.32 -0.41
CA ASP A 77 -8.74 -10.44 -1.47
C ASP A 77 -9.71 -10.38 -2.67
N GLU A 78 -9.36 -9.59 -3.69
CA GLU A 78 -10.13 -9.43 -4.93
C GLU A 78 -10.28 -10.72 -5.75
N HIS A 79 -9.59 -11.79 -5.37
CA HIS A 79 -9.61 -13.10 -5.99
C HIS A 79 -10.07 -14.18 -5.01
N GLU A 80 -10.84 -13.79 -3.99
CA GLU A 80 -11.46 -14.65 -2.98
C GLU A 80 -10.46 -15.47 -2.14
N ALA A 81 -9.17 -15.09 -2.10
CA ALA A 81 -8.21 -15.74 -1.23
C ALA A 81 -8.35 -15.20 0.21
N PRO A 82 -8.51 -16.04 1.24
CA PRO A 82 -8.56 -15.60 2.63
C PRO A 82 -7.28 -14.88 3.03
N LEU A 83 -7.44 -13.70 3.66
CA LEU A 83 -6.36 -12.87 4.16
C LEU A 83 -6.08 -13.18 5.63
N VAL A 84 -4.86 -13.62 5.93
CA VAL A 84 -4.38 -13.89 7.29
C VAL A 84 -3.34 -12.85 7.69
N SER A 85 -3.44 -12.30 8.89
CA SER A 85 -2.38 -11.41 9.41
C SER A 85 -1.16 -12.20 9.87
N TYR A 86 0.00 -11.84 9.35
CA TYR A 86 1.29 -12.27 9.87
C TYR A 86 1.93 -11.16 10.70
N ILE A 87 2.58 -11.52 11.82
CA ILE A 87 3.32 -10.57 12.66
C ILE A 87 4.80 -10.89 12.54
N ASP A 88 5.56 -9.98 11.94
CA ASP A 88 7.01 -10.06 11.91
C ASP A 88 7.58 -9.60 13.25
N ARG A 89 8.16 -10.54 13.99
CA ARG A 89 8.80 -10.31 15.30
C ARG A 89 10.32 -10.18 15.20
N THR A 90 10.86 -10.19 13.99
CA THR A 90 12.29 -10.27 13.74
C THR A 90 12.89 -8.92 13.32
N VAL A 91 12.08 -7.85 13.33
CA VAL A 91 12.51 -6.48 13.07
C VAL A 91 12.80 -5.75 14.40
N PRO A 92 14.02 -5.23 14.60
CA PRO A 92 14.33 -4.39 15.77
C PRO A 92 13.51 -3.09 15.76
N PRO A 93 13.10 -2.56 16.92
CA PRO A 93 12.25 -1.37 16.96
C PRO A 93 12.98 -0.09 16.51
N ALA A 94 12.27 0.78 15.77
CA ALA A 94 12.60 2.19 15.68
C ALA A 94 12.01 2.92 16.89
N ALA A 95 12.81 3.75 17.58
CA ALA A 95 12.41 4.55 18.73
C ALA A 95 11.02 5.23 18.51
N PRO A 96 10.12 5.28 19.52
CA PRO A 96 10.42 5.42 20.94
C PRO A 96 9.97 4.26 21.86
N ASP A 97 9.52 3.12 21.31
CA ASP A 97 9.24 1.91 22.11
C ASP A 97 10.40 0.90 21.94
N PRO A 98 11.32 0.78 22.92
CA PRO A 98 12.47 -0.11 22.82
C PRO A 98 12.13 -1.60 22.89
N ASP A 99 10.87 -1.96 23.21
CA ASP A 99 10.52 -3.36 23.42
C ASP A 99 9.91 -4.02 22.18
N HIS A 100 9.04 -3.42 21.36
CA HIS A 100 8.46 -4.14 20.20
C HIS A 100 7.90 -3.23 19.08
N ARG A 101 8.46 -3.30 17.86
CA ARG A 101 7.69 -3.01 16.63
C ARG A 101 7.18 -4.31 16.02
N ASN A 102 5.90 -4.61 16.26
CA ASN A 102 5.21 -5.76 15.65
C ASN A 102 4.64 -5.34 14.29
N TYR A 103 5.46 -5.39 13.26
CA TYR A 103 5.00 -5.13 11.90
C TYR A 103 4.10 -6.25 11.40
N ARG A 104 3.08 -5.87 10.66
CA ARG A 104 2.04 -6.78 10.19
C ARG A 104 2.05 -6.84 8.68
N ALA A 105 2.03 -8.06 8.15
CA ALA A 105 1.75 -8.32 6.75
C ALA A 105 0.35 -8.93 6.63
N LEU A 106 -0.37 -8.60 5.56
CA LEU A 106 -1.57 -9.34 5.16
C LEU A 106 -1.15 -10.33 4.08
N ILE A 107 -1.34 -11.62 4.37
CA ILE A 107 -0.99 -12.72 3.48
C ILE A 107 -2.28 -13.35 3.00
N GLY A 108 -2.51 -13.30 1.69
CA GLY A 108 -3.54 -14.11 1.05
C GLY A 108 -3.09 -15.56 0.98
N VAL A 109 -4.02 -16.49 1.21
CA VAL A 109 -3.73 -17.92 1.19
C VAL A 109 -4.60 -18.56 0.12
N ARG A 110 -3.98 -19.02 -0.97
CA ARG A 110 -4.60 -19.86 -1.99
C ARG A 110 -4.34 -21.32 -1.69
N ASP A 111 -5.01 -22.22 -2.39
CA ASP A 111 -4.86 -23.66 -2.22
C ASP A 111 -3.40 -24.12 -2.33
N ASP A 112 -2.60 -23.56 -3.24
CA ASP A 112 -1.22 -24.00 -3.52
C ASP A 112 -0.14 -23.03 -3.03
N ARG A 113 -0.49 -21.79 -2.68
CA ARG A 113 0.50 -20.73 -2.43
C ARG A 113 0.01 -19.57 -1.58
N PHE A 114 0.98 -18.78 -1.13
CA PHE A 114 0.75 -17.50 -0.49
C PHE A 114 0.77 -16.35 -1.50
N THR A 115 0.04 -15.28 -1.19
CA THR A 115 -0.06 -14.08 -2.01
C THR A 115 0.01 -12.81 -1.17
N THR A 116 0.44 -11.73 -1.80
CA THR A 116 0.39 -10.34 -1.28
C THR A 116 0.09 -9.41 -2.44
N ARG A 117 -0.40 -8.20 -2.13
CA ARG A 117 -0.53 -7.13 -3.13
C ARG A 117 0.82 -6.67 -3.66
N GLU A 118 1.85 -6.59 -2.81
CA GLU A 118 3.15 -6.04 -3.21
C GLU A 118 3.97 -7.06 -4.02
N PRO A 119 4.54 -6.66 -5.17
CA PRO A 119 5.44 -7.49 -5.96
C PRO A 119 6.86 -7.51 -5.38
N VAL A 120 7.61 -8.56 -5.73
CA VAL A 120 9.06 -8.65 -5.51
C VAL A 120 9.77 -8.66 -6.86
N TYR A 121 10.69 -7.72 -7.07
CA TYR A 121 11.46 -7.55 -8.30
C TYR A 121 12.78 -8.29 -8.23
N TYR A 122 13.28 -8.74 -9.38
CA TYR A 122 14.50 -9.53 -9.47
C TYR A 122 15.38 -9.08 -10.64
N SER A 123 16.69 -9.10 -10.40
CA SER A 123 17.72 -8.78 -11.40
C SER A 123 17.85 -9.86 -12.49
N GLY A 124 17.52 -11.10 -12.18
CA GLY A 124 17.57 -12.22 -13.11
C GLY A 124 16.23 -12.46 -13.79
N GLU A 125 16.25 -13.24 -14.86
CA GLU A 125 15.03 -13.80 -15.46
C GLU A 125 14.41 -14.84 -14.51
N ASN A 126 13.11 -15.11 -14.67
CA ASN A 126 12.37 -16.12 -13.91
C ASN A 126 12.49 -15.97 -12.37
N CYS A 127 12.54 -14.72 -11.88
CA CYS A 127 12.54 -14.38 -10.46
C CYS A 127 13.73 -14.96 -9.71
N THR A 128 14.89 -14.92 -10.37
CA THR A 128 16.19 -15.31 -9.83
C THR A 128 17.07 -14.09 -9.58
N GLY A 129 18.11 -14.24 -8.78
CA GLY A 129 19.03 -13.15 -8.46
C GLY A 129 18.58 -12.33 -7.24
N THR A 130 18.97 -11.06 -7.20
CA THR A 130 18.81 -10.23 -6.01
C THR A 130 17.39 -9.68 -5.94
N PRO A 131 16.64 -9.95 -4.84
CA PRO A 131 15.28 -9.48 -4.68
C PRO A 131 15.25 -8.02 -4.22
N CYS A 132 14.35 -7.25 -4.80
CA CYS A 132 14.08 -5.86 -4.45
C CYS A 132 12.58 -5.59 -4.36
N MET A 133 12.21 -4.56 -3.63
CA MET A 133 10.82 -4.18 -3.42
C MET A 133 10.66 -2.67 -3.55
N LYS A 134 9.49 -2.24 -4.01
CA LYS A 134 9.19 -0.80 -4.07
C LYS A 134 9.00 -0.20 -2.68
N LEU A 135 9.04 1.13 -2.62
CA LEU A 135 8.70 1.86 -1.41
C LEU A 135 7.24 1.61 -1.01
N ALA A 136 6.98 1.75 0.29
CA ALA A 136 5.63 1.59 0.83
C ALA A 136 4.67 2.58 0.16
N SER A 137 3.55 2.07 -0.35
CA SER A 137 2.52 2.85 -1.04
C SER A 137 3.02 3.61 -2.29
N ASP A 138 4.03 3.09 -2.98
CA ASP A 138 4.43 3.59 -4.30
C ASP A 138 3.34 3.24 -5.33
N GLU A 139 2.59 4.26 -5.74
CA GLU A 139 1.55 4.23 -6.77
C GLU A 139 2.09 4.56 -8.17
N ASP A 140 3.30 5.09 -8.28
CA ASP A 140 3.87 5.41 -9.59
C ASP A 140 4.28 4.13 -10.32
N THR A 141 4.51 3.06 -9.56
CA THR A 141 4.82 1.72 -10.08
C THR A 141 3.73 0.71 -9.70
N ASP A 142 3.15 0.04 -10.69
CA ASP A 142 2.14 -1.01 -10.54
C ASP A 142 0.80 -0.57 -9.95
N SER A 143 0.39 0.68 -10.17
CA SER A 143 -0.95 1.16 -9.80
C SER A 143 -2.06 0.69 -10.73
N ILE A 144 -1.72 0.19 -11.93
CA ILE A 144 -2.70 -0.29 -12.90
C ILE A 144 -3.04 -1.75 -12.59
N GLY A 145 -4.33 -2.03 -12.35
CA GLY A 145 -4.81 -3.39 -12.14
C GLY A 145 -4.90 -4.20 -13.44
N TYR A 146 -5.26 -5.48 -13.30
CA TYR A 146 -5.48 -6.37 -14.44
C TYR A 146 -6.61 -5.87 -15.38
N ASP A 147 -7.54 -5.08 -14.84
CA ASP A 147 -8.62 -4.44 -15.58
C ASP A 147 -8.18 -3.19 -16.38
N GLY A 148 -6.90 -2.80 -16.28
CA GLY A 148 -6.37 -1.60 -16.92
C GLY A 148 -6.78 -0.30 -16.24
N ILE A 149 -7.39 -0.37 -15.04
CA ILE A 149 -7.82 0.80 -14.30
C ILE A 149 -6.68 1.24 -13.36
N ALA A 150 -6.40 2.54 -13.33
CA ALA A 150 -5.43 3.11 -12.39
C ALA A 150 -5.98 3.07 -10.95
N GLY A 151 -5.11 2.75 -9.99
CA GLY A 151 -5.45 2.65 -8.56
C GLY A 151 -5.96 1.27 -8.11
N THR A 152 -6.19 0.33 -9.04
CA THR A 152 -6.60 -1.06 -8.72
C THR A 152 -5.43 -2.03 -8.70
N GLY A 153 -4.21 -1.57 -9.00
CA GLY A 153 -3.01 -2.40 -9.11
C GLY A 153 -2.40 -2.90 -7.80
N ALA A 154 -1.17 -3.38 -7.92
CA ALA A 154 -0.38 -4.10 -6.92
C ALA A 154 0.24 -3.14 -5.89
N VAL A 155 -0.59 -2.33 -5.21
CA VAL A 155 -0.20 -1.36 -4.18
C VAL A 155 -0.98 -1.64 -2.89
N SER A 156 -0.28 -1.67 -1.75
CA SER A 156 -0.88 -1.79 -0.42
C SER A 156 -0.63 -0.56 0.45
N TYR A 157 -1.70 0.17 0.74
CA TYR A 157 -1.67 1.31 1.66
C TYR A 157 -1.40 0.94 3.12
N LEU A 158 -1.53 -0.35 3.47
CA LEU A 158 -1.26 -0.86 4.81
C LEU A 158 0.19 -0.57 5.24
N TYR A 159 1.14 -0.59 4.31
CA TYR A 159 2.54 -0.40 4.65
C TYR A 159 2.89 1.08 4.80
N GLY A 160 2.18 1.97 4.09
CA GLY A 160 2.27 3.42 4.30
C GLY A 160 1.90 3.83 5.73
N VAL A 161 0.82 3.26 6.30
CA VAL A 161 0.43 3.55 7.69
C VAL A 161 1.34 2.92 8.74
N GLN A 162 2.06 1.84 8.40
CA GLN A 162 3.05 1.23 9.29
C GLN A 162 4.43 1.91 9.22
N ASN A 163 4.63 2.79 8.22
CA ASN A 163 5.85 3.55 7.98
C ASN A 163 7.09 2.64 7.88
N SER A 164 7.06 1.72 6.90
CA SER A 164 8.08 0.68 6.63
C SER A 164 8.17 -0.41 7.70
N PRO A 165 8.47 -1.69 7.35
CA PRO A 165 8.78 -2.20 6.01
C PRO A 165 7.55 -2.63 5.21
N THR A 166 7.73 -2.74 3.90
CA THR A 166 6.79 -3.32 2.94
C THR A 166 6.99 -4.84 2.93
N TYR A 167 5.91 -5.62 2.79
CA TYR A 167 5.98 -7.09 2.74
C TYR A 167 5.38 -7.63 1.44
N GLY A 168 6.07 -8.62 0.87
CA GLY A 168 5.69 -9.25 -0.40
C GLY A 168 6.01 -10.74 -0.41
N ILE A 169 5.21 -11.53 -1.13
CA ILE A 169 5.53 -12.93 -1.43
C ILE A 169 6.35 -12.95 -2.71
N GLY A 170 7.56 -13.48 -2.61
CA GLY A 170 8.48 -13.68 -3.73
C GLY A 170 8.63 -15.15 -4.11
N ALA A 171 9.47 -15.39 -5.12
CA ALA A 171 9.82 -16.73 -5.56
C ALA A 171 10.47 -17.53 -4.44
N SER A 172 9.99 -18.77 -4.23
CA SER A 172 10.59 -19.70 -3.28
C SER A 172 11.47 -20.73 -3.99
N GLN A 173 12.57 -21.13 -3.34
CA GLN A 173 13.42 -22.24 -3.82
C GLN A 173 12.66 -23.58 -3.84
N GLY A 174 11.60 -23.70 -3.04
CA GLY A 174 10.82 -24.92 -2.82
C GLY A 174 9.58 -25.10 -3.71
N GLY A 175 9.29 -24.18 -4.65
CA GLY A 175 8.18 -24.30 -5.61
C GLY A 175 7.21 -23.12 -5.61
N LEU A 176 5.94 -23.40 -5.88
CA LEU A 176 4.90 -22.37 -6.10
C LEU A 176 4.42 -21.66 -4.84
N ARG A 177 4.70 -22.23 -3.65
CA ARG A 177 4.19 -21.74 -2.36
C ARG A 177 4.52 -20.26 -2.12
N GLY A 178 5.71 -19.85 -2.53
CA GLY A 178 6.24 -18.50 -2.30
C GLY A 178 6.85 -18.33 -0.91
N ASP A 179 7.79 -17.40 -0.82
CA ASP A 179 8.52 -17.05 0.41
C ASP A 179 8.20 -15.62 0.80
N LEU A 180 8.10 -15.35 2.11
CA LEU A 180 7.85 -14.00 2.61
C LEU A 180 9.14 -13.17 2.57
N TYR A 181 9.06 -12.02 1.90
CA TYR A 181 10.10 -10.99 1.88
C TYR A 181 9.61 -9.72 2.57
N ARG A 182 10.56 -8.96 3.09
CA ARG A 182 10.36 -7.59 3.58
C ARG A 182 11.37 -6.63 2.95
N SER A 183 10.97 -5.38 2.75
CA SER A 183 11.90 -4.31 2.40
C SER A 183 12.82 -3.96 3.57
N THR A 184 14.00 -3.44 3.24
CA THR A 184 14.98 -2.92 4.21
C THR A 184 15.08 -1.40 4.08
N ASP A 185 15.83 -0.78 4.97
CA ASP A 185 16.16 0.66 4.89
C ASP A 185 17.26 0.97 3.85
N GLN A 186 17.87 -0.05 3.25
CA GLN A 186 18.89 0.10 2.23
C GLN A 186 18.29 0.17 0.83
N PHE A 187 18.93 0.96 -0.04
CA PHE A 187 18.62 0.95 -1.47
C PHE A 187 18.85 -0.44 -2.06
N CYS A 188 18.05 -0.79 -3.07
CA CYS A 188 18.28 -1.99 -3.85
C CYS A 188 19.68 -1.92 -4.49
N PRO A 189 20.53 -2.96 -4.35
CA PRO A 189 21.87 -2.96 -4.94
C PRO A 189 21.85 -3.24 -6.45
N VAL A 190 20.67 -3.41 -7.04
CA VAL A 190 20.43 -3.64 -8.46
C VAL A 190 19.86 -2.36 -9.04
N GLU A 191 20.43 -1.90 -10.16
CA GLU A 191 19.90 -0.73 -10.85
C GLU A 191 18.52 -1.04 -11.44
N VAL A 192 17.65 -0.03 -11.55
CA VAL A 192 16.30 -0.20 -12.09
C VAL A 192 16.31 -0.78 -13.52
N SER A 193 17.33 -0.42 -14.31
CA SER A 193 17.55 -0.93 -15.67
C SER A 193 17.98 -2.40 -15.74
N GLU A 194 18.44 -2.96 -14.61
CA GLU A 194 18.87 -4.35 -14.50
C GLU A 194 17.74 -5.28 -14.03
N ILE A 195 16.57 -4.77 -13.67
CA ILE A 195 15.41 -5.59 -13.35
C ILE A 195 14.91 -6.30 -14.61
N ARG A 196 14.77 -7.63 -14.52
CA ARG A 196 14.37 -8.50 -15.64
C ARG A 196 13.09 -9.29 -15.39
N SER A 197 12.71 -9.46 -14.14
CA SER A 197 11.47 -10.15 -13.78
C SER A 197 10.91 -9.64 -12.47
N ARG A 198 9.62 -9.93 -12.26
CA ARG A 198 8.95 -9.69 -10.98
C ARG A 198 8.07 -10.89 -10.62
N TYR A 199 7.93 -11.13 -9.33
CA TYR A 199 7.00 -12.10 -8.78
C TYR A 199 5.76 -11.34 -8.31
N LEU A 200 4.69 -11.44 -9.09
CA LEU A 200 3.42 -10.80 -8.81
C LEU A 200 2.43 -11.87 -8.34
N SER A 201 2.37 -12.07 -7.02
CA SER A 201 1.66 -13.21 -6.44
C SER A 201 0.13 -13.06 -6.38
N GLN A 202 -0.37 -11.82 -6.43
CA GLN A 202 -1.80 -11.53 -6.29
C GLN A 202 -2.66 -12.16 -7.39
N PRO A 203 -2.37 -12.03 -8.70
CA PRO A 203 -3.23 -12.57 -9.75
C PRO A 203 -3.33 -14.11 -9.76
N VAL A 204 -4.47 -14.59 -10.28
CA VAL A 204 -4.69 -16.02 -10.49
C VAL A 204 -4.02 -16.46 -11.79
N VAL A 205 -2.84 -17.09 -11.67
CA VAL A 205 -2.12 -17.64 -12.81
C VAL A 205 -2.00 -19.16 -12.75
N SER A 206 -1.87 -19.78 -13.92
CA SER A 206 -1.50 -21.19 -14.07
C SER A 206 0.02 -21.33 -13.99
N GLY A 207 0.53 -21.98 -12.95
CA GLY A 207 1.97 -22.14 -12.72
C GLY A 207 2.58 -21.02 -11.89
N SER A 208 3.80 -20.61 -12.22
CA SER A 208 4.56 -19.64 -11.43
C SER A 208 4.01 -18.21 -11.62
N PRO A 209 3.77 -17.44 -10.54
CA PRO A 209 3.48 -16.00 -10.58
C PRO A 209 4.66 -15.11 -10.98
N CYS A 210 5.74 -15.71 -11.48
CA CYS A 210 6.87 -14.99 -11.99
C CYS A 210 6.66 -14.59 -13.46
N GLU A 211 6.83 -13.32 -13.77
CA GLU A 211 6.76 -12.82 -15.15
C GLU A 211 7.98 -12.01 -15.54
N ALA A 212 8.29 -12.02 -16.84
CA ALA A 212 9.27 -11.12 -17.42
C ALA A 212 8.75 -9.69 -17.26
N PHE A 213 9.59 -8.81 -16.74
CA PHE A 213 9.19 -7.46 -16.41
C PHE A 213 10.39 -6.53 -16.50
N GLN A 214 10.14 -5.32 -17.01
CA GLN A 214 11.12 -4.26 -17.07
C GLN A 214 10.46 -3.00 -16.52
N LEU A 215 11.13 -2.36 -15.57
CA LEU A 215 10.72 -1.04 -15.13
C LEU A 215 10.95 -0.03 -16.25
N GLY A 216 10.21 1.07 -16.24
CA GLY A 216 10.35 2.15 -17.21
C GLY A 216 11.82 2.54 -17.35
N GLN A 217 12.36 2.40 -18.56
CA GLN A 217 13.77 2.70 -18.80
C GLN A 217 13.93 4.20 -18.97
N PRO A 218 14.79 4.86 -18.16
CA PRO A 218 15.03 6.27 -18.33
C PRO A 218 15.67 6.54 -19.70
N GLY A 219 15.37 7.68 -20.30
CA GLY A 219 15.74 7.92 -21.70
C GLY A 219 15.27 9.27 -22.23
N GLU A 220 15.47 9.49 -23.52
CA GLU A 220 15.03 10.70 -24.21
C GLU A 220 13.50 10.66 -24.42
N PRO A 221 12.78 11.76 -24.16
CA PRO A 221 11.36 11.85 -24.49
C PRO A 221 11.14 11.92 -26.00
N GLU A 222 9.96 11.48 -26.43
CA GLU A 222 9.46 11.74 -27.76
C GLU A 222 8.86 13.15 -27.79
N THR A 223 9.44 14.02 -28.63
CA THR A 223 9.12 15.46 -28.70
C THR A 223 8.55 15.89 -30.04
N SER A 224 8.26 14.95 -30.95
CA SER A 224 7.61 15.25 -32.23
C SER A 224 6.25 15.93 -32.07
N CYS A 225 5.56 15.70 -30.95
CA CYS A 225 4.29 16.34 -30.61
C CYS A 225 4.42 17.63 -29.78
N LEU A 226 5.64 18.08 -29.48
CA LEU A 226 5.84 19.20 -28.57
C LEU A 226 5.45 20.55 -29.17
N ALA A 227 5.57 20.71 -30.49
CA ALA A 227 5.10 21.88 -31.20
C ALA A 227 3.70 21.62 -31.75
N ASP A 228 2.67 22.24 -31.17
CA ASP A 228 1.32 22.17 -31.74
C ASP A 228 1.19 23.18 -32.89
N LEU A 229 1.20 22.67 -34.12
CA LEU A 229 0.97 23.42 -35.36
C LEU A 229 -0.45 23.23 -35.91
N GLY A 230 -1.40 22.75 -35.09
CA GLY A 230 -2.80 22.51 -35.46
C GLY A 230 -3.08 21.12 -36.02
N GLY A 231 -2.20 20.14 -35.75
CA GLY A 231 -2.38 18.73 -36.07
C GLY A 231 -2.86 17.93 -34.86
N VAL A 232 -3.54 16.80 -35.08
CA VAL A 232 -3.82 15.85 -33.99
C VAL A 232 -2.55 15.07 -33.73
N CYS A 233 -1.91 15.32 -32.60
CA CYS A 233 -0.76 14.57 -32.11
C CYS A 233 -1.15 13.77 -30.88
N SER A 234 -0.53 12.61 -30.70
CA SER A 234 -0.75 11.74 -29.54
C SER A 234 0.48 10.91 -29.31
N CYS A 235 0.81 10.62 -28.05
CA CYS A 235 1.96 9.78 -27.73
C CYS A 235 1.93 8.43 -28.47
N PRO A 236 3.08 7.99 -29.02
CA PRO A 236 3.17 6.69 -29.66
C PRO A 236 2.96 5.56 -28.64
N SER A 237 2.65 4.37 -29.14
CA SER A 237 2.50 3.19 -28.29
C SER A 237 3.78 2.92 -27.48
N GLY A 238 3.63 2.70 -26.17
CA GLY A 238 4.74 2.52 -25.24
C GLY A 238 5.28 3.83 -24.65
N TYR A 239 4.60 4.95 -24.88
CA TYR A 239 4.87 6.24 -24.25
C TYR A 239 3.60 6.81 -23.62
N ASP A 240 3.78 7.50 -22.49
CA ASP A 240 2.72 8.15 -21.72
C ASP A 240 2.90 9.68 -21.79
N ASP A 241 1.80 10.40 -21.98
CA ASP A 241 1.77 11.86 -21.99
C ASP A 241 2.17 12.44 -20.62
N GLN A 242 3.01 13.46 -20.64
CA GLN A 242 3.54 14.18 -19.47
C GLN A 242 2.88 15.58 -19.32
N GLY A 243 1.72 15.78 -19.93
CA GLY A 243 0.97 17.03 -19.88
C GLY A 243 0.64 17.51 -18.48
N ASP A 244 0.52 16.62 -17.49
CA ASP A 244 0.26 16.98 -16.08
C ASP A 244 1.46 17.72 -15.43
N ILE A 245 2.68 17.37 -15.82
CA ILE A 245 3.91 18.05 -15.41
C ILE A 245 4.02 19.39 -16.14
N LEU A 246 3.86 19.39 -17.47
CA LEU A 246 3.94 20.60 -18.29
C LEU A 246 2.90 21.65 -17.88
N THR A 247 1.68 21.22 -17.53
CA THR A 247 0.59 22.11 -17.09
C THR A 247 1.00 22.99 -15.90
N ARG A 248 1.88 22.49 -15.02
CA ARG A 248 2.39 23.26 -13.86
C ARG A 248 3.30 24.42 -14.30
N TYR A 249 3.91 24.31 -15.47
CA TYR A 249 4.91 25.22 -16.02
C TYR A 249 4.45 25.99 -17.26
N LEU A 250 3.20 25.80 -17.74
CA LEU A 250 2.69 26.46 -18.94
C LEU A 250 2.87 27.98 -18.92
N GLY A 251 2.50 28.66 -17.83
CA GLY A 251 2.65 30.12 -17.74
C GLY A 251 4.10 30.62 -17.97
N PRO A 252 5.09 30.09 -17.23
CA PRO A 252 6.51 30.34 -17.50
C PRO A 252 6.97 29.96 -18.91
N ILE A 253 6.52 28.81 -19.44
CA ILE A 253 6.88 28.35 -20.79
C ILE A 253 6.35 29.34 -21.84
N ASP A 254 5.07 29.70 -21.80
CA ASP A 254 4.44 30.62 -22.75
C ASP A 254 5.10 32.01 -22.75
N ALA A 255 5.45 32.52 -21.57
CA ALA A 255 6.12 33.81 -21.44
C ALA A 255 7.52 33.78 -22.09
N LEU A 256 8.28 32.71 -21.86
CA LEU A 256 9.62 32.54 -22.42
C LEU A 256 9.55 32.26 -23.93
N LEU A 257 8.62 31.42 -24.38
CA LEU A 257 8.35 31.13 -25.78
C LEU A 257 8.01 32.42 -26.54
N THR A 258 7.06 33.22 -26.02
CA THR A 258 6.67 34.49 -26.64
C THR A 258 7.85 35.45 -26.79
N THR A 259 8.66 35.58 -25.74
CA THR A 259 9.83 36.48 -25.73
C THR A 259 10.90 36.02 -26.71
N THR A 260 11.16 34.71 -26.76
CA THR A 260 12.19 34.12 -27.61
C THR A 260 11.77 34.14 -29.08
N THR A 261 10.52 33.80 -29.39
CA THR A 261 9.95 33.89 -30.74
C THR A 261 9.97 35.33 -31.26
N ALA A 262 9.72 36.33 -30.41
CA ALA A 262 9.84 37.73 -30.81
C ALA A 262 11.29 38.12 -31.17
N ALA A 263 12.28 37.63 -30.42
CA ALA A 263 13.70 37.83 -30.72
C ALA A 263 14.12 37.14 -32.02
N LEU A 264 13.67 35.90 -32.25
CA LEU A 264 13.89 35.15 -33.49
C LEU A 264 13.27 35.87 -34.68
N ASN A 265 12.02 36.34 -34.55
CA ASN A 265 11.32 37.05 -35.62
C ASN A 265 11.92 38.42 -35.97
N ALA A 266 12.63 39.06 -35.04
CA ALA A 266 13.40 40.27 -35.33
C ALA A 266 14.57 39.99 -36.29
N VAL A 267 15.13 38.79 -36.25
CA VAL A 267 16.24 38.33 -37.10
C VAL A 267 15.71 37.71 -38.40
N LEU A 268 14.66 36.91 -38.30
CA LEU A 268 14.07 36.13 -39.39
C LEU A 268 12.95 36.86 -40.14
N LEU A 269 12.75 38.15 -39.87
CA LEU A 269 11.73 39.00 -40.51
C LEU A 269 10.30 38.43 -40.42
N GLY A 270 9.95 37.82 -39.29
CA GLY A 270 8.62 37.27 -39.04
C GLY A 270 8.38 35.85 -39.59
N ALA A 271 9.44 35.10 -39.92
CA ALA A 271 9.29 33.75 -40.49
C ALA A 271 8.88 32.66 -39.48
N VAL A 272 9.03 32.89 -38.17
CA VAL A 272 8.65 31.92 -37.13
C VAL A 272 7.16 32.10 -36.80
N PRO A 273 6.31 31.08 -37.01
CA PRO A 273 4.89 31.16 -36.68
C PRO A 273 4.67 31.24 -35.17
N THR A 274 3.45 31.59 -34.76
CA THR A 274 2.99 31.33 -33.40
C THR A 274 2.79 29.82 -33.23
N VAL A 275 3.37 29.26 -32.18
CA VAL A 275 3.32 27.83 -31.86
C VAL A 275 2.87 27.72 -30.42
N ASP A 276 1.96 26.79 -30.15
CA ASP A 276 1.53 26.45 -28.79
C ASP A 276 2.29 25.21 -28.30
N VAL A 277 2.37 25.06 -26.97
CA VAL A 277 3.01 23.90 -26.35
C VAL A 277 2.08 22.72 -26.46
N GLY A 278 2.52 21.68 -27.18
CA GLY A 278 1.83 20.41 -27.32
C GLY A 278 2.21 19.41 -26.24
N GLU A 279 2.32 18.13 -26.62
CA GLU A 279 2.58 17.01 -25.73
C GLU A 279 4.07 16.63 -25.70
N VAL A 280 4.57 16.26 -24.52
CA VAL A 280 5.87 15.58 -24.36
C VAL A 280 5.57 14.18 -23.86
N CYS A 281 6.10 13.18 -24.56
CA CYS A 281 5.79 11.80 -24.29
C CYS A 281 7.03 11.11 -23.71
N CYS A 282 6.90 10.51 -22.53
CA CYS A 282 7.96 9.71 -21.92
C CYS A 282 7.68 8.22 -22.07
N PRO A 283 8.71 7.35 -22.18
CA PRO A 283 8.50 5.90 -22.19
C PRO A 283 7.62 5.46 -21.02
N SER A 284 6.68 4.53 -21.25
CA SER A 284 5.71 4.16 -20.22
C SER A 284 6.40 3.70 -18.93
N GLY A 285 5.90 4.16 -17.78
CA GLY A 285 6.52 3.93 -16.47
C GLY A 285 7.70 4.84 -16.11
N THR A 286 7.93 5.90 -16.89
CA THR A 286 8.86 7.00 -16.57
C THR A 286 8.12 8.33 -16.47
N ARG A 287 8.77 9.35 -15.91
CA ARG A 287 8.26 10.73 -15.91
C ARG A 287 9.24 11.70 -16.51
N LEU A 288 8.72 12.82 -17.00
CA LEU A 288 9.57 13.95 -17.40
C LEU A 288 10.32 14.51 -16.17
N ARG A 289 11.65 14.57 -16.25
CA ARG A 289 12.49 15.10 -15.18
C ARG A 289 12.28 16.60 -15.04
N ASP A 290 12.10 17.04 -13.80
CA ASP A 290 12.10 18.45 -13.41
C ASP A 290 13.37 18.76 -12.59
N ASP A 291 14.41 19.22 -13.28
CA ASP A 291 15.71 19.58 -12.70
C ASP A 291 15.86 21.09 -12.46
N GLY A 292 14.75 21.85 -12.57
CA GLY A 292 14.75 23.30 -12.50
C GLY A 292 15.15 24.01 -13.80
N ASN A 293 15.54 23.30 -14.86
CA ASN A 293 15.79 23.84 -16.20
C ASN A 293 14.71 23.44 -17.22
N LEU A 294 13.65 22.75 -16.77
CA LEU A 294 12.58 22.22 -17.61
C LEU A 294 11.98 23.27 -18.56
N VAL A 295 11.69 24.47 -18.05
CA VAL A 295 11.10 25.57 -18.85
C VAL A 295 11.98 25.94 -20.05
N ASN A 296 13.29 26.08 -19.82
CA ASN A 296 14.23 26.42 -20.89
C ASN A 296 14.38 25.26 -21.87
N ALA A 297 14.51 24.03 -21.38
CA ALA A 297 14.65 22.83 -22.20
C ALA A 297 13.44 22.61 -23.11
N VAL A 298 12.22 22.84 -22.61
CA VAL A 298 10.98 22.76 -23.42
C VAL A 298 10.99 23.82 -24.53
N VAL A 299 11.23 25.09 -24.19
CA VAL A 299 11.23 26.18 -25.19
C VAL A 299 12.35 25.99 -26.22
N TYR A 300 13.53 25.57 -25.78
CA TYR A 300 14.66 25.26 -26.65
C TYR A 300 14.32 24.14 -27.63
N THR A 301 13.79 23.02 -27.14
CA THR A 301 13.43 21.86 -27.97
C THR A 301 12.32 22.21 -28.95
N LEU A 302 11.26 22.89 -28.48
CA LEU A 302 10.13 23.32 -29.31
C LEU A 302 10.59 24.23 -30.46
N LEU A 303 11.37 25.27 -30.16
CA LEU A 303 11.85 26.20 -31.18
C LEU A 303 12.86 25.56 -32.12
N THR A 304 13.70 24.66 -31.63
CA THR A 304 14.63 23.91 -32.48
C THR A 304 13.87 23.03 -33.48
N ASN A 305 12.85 22.29 -33.02
CA ASN A 305 12.00 21.46 -33.89
C ASN A 305 11.31 22.32 -34.98
N VAL A 306 10.75 23.47 -34.59
CA VAL A 306 10.07 24.38 -35.53
C VAL A 306 11.05 24.98 -36.55
N LEU A 307 12.24 25.40 -36.11
CA LEU A 307 13.24 25.98 -37.01
C LEU A 307 13.86 24.94 -37.95
N ASP A 308 14.01 23.70 -37.49
CA ASP A 308 14.48 22.58 -38.31
C ASP A 308 13.45 22.23 -39.39
N GLU A 309 12.15 22.16 -39.03
CA GLU A 309 11.06 21.91 -39.99
C GLU A 309 10.96 23.01 -41.07
N LEU A 310 11.27 24.25 -40.70
CA LEU A 310 11.36 25.38 -41.63
C LEU A 310 12.67 25.41 -42.44
N GLY A 311 13.63 24.54 -42.15
CA GLY A 311 14.95 24.49 -42.80
C GLY A 311 15.83 25.71 -42.50
N LEU A 312 15.63 26.36 -41.34
CA LEU A 312 16.28 27.62 -40.98
C LEU A 312 17.60 27.44 -40.22
N LEU A 313 17.86 26.24 -39.67
CA LEU A 313 19.05 25.96 -38.87
C LEU A 313 20.33 25.84 -39.72
N ASP A 314 20.26 25.27 -40.92
CA ASP A 314 21.42 25.02 -41.79
C ASP A 314 21.88 26.25 -42.62
N GLY A 315 21.28 27.42 -42.40
CA GLY A 315 21.46 28.62 -43.22
C GLY A 315 22.55 29.60 -42.76
N LEU A 316 22.74 30.68 -43.53
CA LEU A 316 23.66 31.80 -43.22
C LEU A 316 23.37 32.50 -41.88
N VAL A 317 22.19 32.23 -41.30
CA VAL A 317 21.66 32.83 -40.07
C VAL A 317 21.84 31.91 -38.85
N GLY A 318 22.27 30.66 -39.04
CA GLY A 318 22.38 29.63 -37.99
C GLY A 318 23.16 30.13 -36.76
N GLY A 319 24.34 30.75 -36.96
CA GLY A 319 25.13 31.28 -35.85
C GLY A 319 24.47 32.43 -35.07
N LEU A 320 23.49 33.14 -35.67
CA LEU A 320 22.71 34.16 -34.97
C LEU A 320 21.51 33.54 -34.24
N LEU A 321 20.94 32.46 -34.77
CA LEU A 321 19.90 31.66 -34.12
C LEU A 321 20.48 30.95 -32.89
N ASP A 322 21.68 30.36 -33.02
CA ASP A 322 22.42 29.76 -31.91
C ASP A 322 22.62 30.78 -30.78
N ALA A 323 23.00 32.02 -31.09
CA ALA A 323 23.19 33.05 -30.07
C ALA A 323 21.91 33.37 -29.27
N ILE A 324 20.72 33.16 -29.85
CA ILE A 324 19.42 33.36 -29.20
C ILE A 324 18.99 32.10 -28.43
N LEU A 325 19.24 30.90 -28.98
CA LEU A 325 18.77 29.62 -28.42
C LEU A 325 19.74 29.00 -27.40
N GLN A 326 21.06 29.17 -27.56
CA GLN A 326 22.08 28.60 -26.68
C GLN A 326 21.87 28.94 -25.18
N PRO A 327 21.42 30.15 -24.79
CA PRO A 327 21.12 30.45 -23.39
C PRO A 327 19.97 29.61 -22.81
N LEU A 328 19.13 29.02 -23.66
CA LEU A 328 18.02 28.15 -23.29
C LEU A 328 18.39 26.67 -23.39
N ALA A 329 19.61 26.35 -23.85
CA ALA A 329 20.03 24.98 -24.10
C ALA A 329 19.83 24.13 -22.83
N GLY A 330 19.10 23.04 -23.02
CA GLY A 330 18.75 22.08 -21.99
C GLY A 330 18.22 20.82 -22.66
N GLU A 331 18.42 19.68 -22.01
CA GLU A 331 17.94 18.40 -22.50
C GLU A 331 16.69 18.01 -21.73
N LEU A 332 15.66 17.58 -22.46
CA LEU A 332 14.53 16.90 -21.84
C LEU A 332 14.94 15.45 -21.59
N TYR A 333 14.64 14.94 -20.41
CA TYR A 333 15.00 13.58 -20.03
C TYR A 333 13.88 12.95 -19.22
N CYS A 334 13.56 11.70 -19.52
CA CYS A 334 12.61 10.91 -18.76
C CYS A 334 13.36 10.07 -17.73
N GLU A 335 12.94 10.16 -16.47
CA GLU A 335 13.50 9.37 -15.37
C GLU A 335 12.52 8.31 -14.88
N THR A 336 13.05 7.20 -14.37
CA THR A 336 12.20 6.17 -13.75
C THR A 336 11.54 6.72 -12.49
N ASN A 337 10.26 6.41 -12.32
CA ASN A 337 9.54 6.70 -11.07
C ASN A 337 9.81 5.67 -9.99
N ALA A 338 10.29 4.48 -10.38
CA ALA A 338 10.50 3.39 -9.46
C ALA A 338 11.68 3.65 -8.53
N SER A 339 11.41 3.61 -7.23
CA SER A 339 12.44 3.60 -6.18
C SER A 339 12.41 2.26 -5.46
N LEU A 340 13.51 1.51 -5.59
CA LEU A 340 13.61 0.16 -5.06
C LEU A 340 14.47 0.12 -3.79
N GLN A 341 13.95 -0.58 -2.79
CA GLN A 341 14.67 -0.99 -1.59
C GLN A 341 15.16 -2.42 -1.72
N ALA A 342 16.29 -2.73 -1.07
CA ALA A 342 16.75 -4.10 -0.96
C ALA A 342 15.71 -4.91 -0.19
N ALA A 343 15.39 -6.10 -0.68
CA ALA A 343 14.48 -7.01 -0.02
C ALA A 343 15.25 -8.18 0.61
N GLN A 344 14.74 -8.65 1.75
CA GLN A 344 15.28 -9.83 2.40
C GLN A 344 14.14 -10.75 2.81
N TRP A 345 14.40 -12.05 2.77
CA TRP A 345 13.46 -13.02 3.32
C TRP A 345 13.23 -12.77 4.82
N VAL A 346 12.00 -13.04 5.26
CA VAL A 346 11.63 -12.98 6.67
C VAL A 346 11.93 -14.34 7.30
N PRO A 347 12.82 -14.43 8.30
CA PRO A 347 13.17 -15.70 8.91
C PRO A 347 12.04 -16.27 9.78
N ASP A 348 11.95 -17.60 9.92
CA ASP A 348 11.06 -18.22 10.89
C ASP A 348 11.48 -17.83 12.32
N PRO A 349 10.52 -17.51 13.21
CA PRO A 349 10.83 -17.11 14.58
C PRO A 349 11.53 -18.19 15.42
N ASN A 350 11.47 -19.46 15.02
CA ASN A 350 12.10 -20.58 15.73
C ASN A 350 13.36 -21.10 15.04
N ASP A 351 13.53 -20.84 13.74
CA ASP A 351 14.71 -21.22 12.96
C ASP A 351 15.05 -20.15 11.92
N SER A 352 16.13 -19.39 12.16
CA SER A 352 16.57 -18.33 11.26
C SER A 352 17.16 -18.83 9.95
N GLY A 353 17.36 -20.15 9.80
CA GLY A 353 17.75 -20.81 8.55
C GLY A 353 16.59 -21.14 7.62
N LEU A 354 15.35 -20.83 8.01
CA LEU A 354 14.14 -21.08 7.22
C LEU A 354 13.36 -19.77 7.00
N ASN A 355 12.59 -19.71 5.92
CA ASN A 355 11.60 -18.66 5.70
C ASN A 355 10.44 -18.81 6.70
N ALA A 356 9.83 -17.69 7.09
CA ALA A 356 8.67 -17.66 7.97
C ALA A 356 7.48 -18.53 7.51
N LEU A 357 7.39 -18.79 6.20
CA LEU A 357 6.31 -19.59 5.60
C LEU A 357 6.72 -21.04 5.32
N ASP A 358 7.99 -21.42 5.53
CA ASP A 358 8.49 -22.77 5.24
C ASP A 358 7.81 -23.86 6.05
N ARG A 359 7.34 -23.52 7.25
CA ARG A 359 6.67 -24.47 8.15
C ARG A 359 5.27 -24.89 7.69
N PHE A 360 4.72 -24.26 6.66
CA PHE A 360 3.37 -24.49 6.17
C PHE A 360 3.42 -25.22 4.83
N THR A 361 2.58 -26.24 4.69
CA THR A 361 2.60 -27.11 3.50
C THR A 361 1.25 -27.08 2.78
N PRO A 362 1.20 -26.72 1.48
CA PRO A 362 -0.03 -26.83 0.69
C PRO A 362 -0.43 -28.31 0.49
N PRO A 363 -1.71 -28.63 0.19
CA PRO A 363 -2.79 -27.68 -0.04
C PRO A 363 -3.28 -26.96 1.22
N PHE A 364 -3.66 -25.70 1.07
CA PHE A 364 -4.29 -24.91 2.13
C PHE A 364 -5.81 -25.01 1.99
N VAL A 365 -6.49 -25.15 3.12
CA VAL A 365 -7.94 -25.29 3.16
C VAL A 365 -8.55 -24.34 4.18
N VAL A 366 -9.74 -23.87 3.84
CA VAL A 366 -10.57 -23.07 4.72
C VAL A 366 -11.52 -23.99 5.47
N ASN A 367 -11.42 -24.03 6.80
CA ASN A 367 -12.40 -24.71 7.62
C ASN A 367 -13.58 -23.74 7.86
N LEU A 368 -14.67 -23.95 7.13
CA LEU A 368 -15.92 -23.27 7.41
C LEU A 368 -16.48 -23.80 8.74
N PRO A 369 -17.08 -22.95 9.58
CA PRO A 369 -17.65 -23.42 10.83
C PRO A 369 -18.70 -24.50 10.56
N MET A 370 -18.44 -25.71 11.08
CA MET A 370 -19.41 -26.80 11.04
C MET A 370 -20.62 -26.44 11.89
N ASP A 371 -21.72 -26.04 11.27
CA ASP A 371 -23.03 -26.23 11.89
C ASP A 371 -23.26 -27.75 12.02
N GLN A 372 -23.17 -28.24 13.25
CA GLN A 372 -23.48 -29.63 13.57
C GLN A 372 -24.99 -29.86 13.42
N GLY A 373 -25.42 -30.26 12.22
CA GLY A 373 -26.78 -30.71 11.96
C GLY A 373 -26.89 -31.45 10.63
N PRO A 374 -27.75 -32.49 10.51
CA PRO A 374 -27.90 -33.30 9.30
C PRO A 374 -28.53 -32.57 8.08
N ASP A 375 -28.69 -31.24 8.15
CA ASP A 375 -29.25 -30.38 7.10
C ASP A 375 -28.26 -29.28 6.64
N SER A 376 -26.95 -29.47 6.79
CA SER A 376 -25.92 -28.45 6.52
C SER A 376 -25.71 -28.07 5.03
N ASP A 377 -26.43 -28.68 4.10
CA ASP A 377 -26.31 -28.37 2.65
C ASP A 377 -27.33 -27.34 2.15
N THR A 378 -28.22 -26.84 3.00
CA THR A 378 -29.10 -25.72 2.62
C THR A 378 -28.41 -24.39 2.84
N TRP A 379 -27.85 -23.83 1.76
CA TRP A 379 -27.53 -22.40 1.68
C TRP A 379 -28.81 -21.59 1.86
N ILE A 380 -28.99 -20.98 3.04
CA ILE A 380 -30.08 -20.04 3.27
C ILE A 380 -29.59 -18.67 2.79
N SER A 381 -29.94 -18.32 1.55
CA SER A 381 -29.86 -16.94 1.07
C SER A 381 -30.84 -16.12 1.90
N THR A 382 -30.35 -15.36 2.88
CA THR A 382 -31.14 -14.32 3.55
C THR A 382 -31.05 -13.08 2.67
N PRO A 383 -32.06 -12.76 1.84
CA PRO A 383 -32.06 -11.48 1.14
C PRO A 383 -31.99 -10.34 2.18
N PRO A 384 -31.36 -9.20 1.84
CA PRO A 384 -31.40 -8.04 2.71
C PRO A 384 -32.86 -7.69 2.99
N ASP A 385 -33.19 -7.52 4.28
CA ASP A 385 -34.50 -7.02 4.71
C ASP A 385 -34.62 -5.59 4.18
N GLY A 386 -35.27 -5.47 3.01
CA GLY A 386 -35.69 -4.27 2.29
C GLY A 386 -34.99 -2.95 2.64
N GLU A 387 -34.40 -2.30 1.64
CA GLU A 387 -34.11 -0.87 1.71
C GLU A 387 -35.31 -0.15 2.36
N GLY A 388 -35.04 0.54 3.48
CA GLY A 388 -36.07 1.22 4.24
C GLY A 388 -36.97 2.03 3.31
N LEU A 389 -38.27 2.02 3.58
CA LEU A 389 -39.27 2.76 2.79
C LEU A 389 -38.77 4.17 2.49
N ASN A 390 -38.30 4.38 1.26
CA ASN A 390 -38.20 5.70 0.65
C ASN A 390 -39.64 6.17 0.40
N SER A 391 -40.33 6.57 1.46
CA SER A 391 -41.51 7.40 1.32
C SER A 391 -41.05 8.80 0.91
N GLN A 392 -40.91 8.98 -0.39
CA GLN A 392 -41.00 10.26 -1.11
C GLN A 392 -42.41 10.86 -0.93
N PRO A 393 -42.61 12.18 -1.09
CA PRO A 393 -41.94 13.10 -2.01
C PRO A 393 -41.09 14.21 -1.39
#